data_AF-A0A2U8HCS7-F1
#
_entry.id   AF-A0A2U8HCS7-F1
#
_cell.length_a   1.000
_cell.length_b   1.000
_cell.length_c   1.000
_cell.angle_alpha   90.00
_cell.angle_beta   90.00
_cell.angle_gamma   90.00
#
_symmetry.space_group_name_H-M   'P 1'
#
loop_
_entity.id
_entity.type
_entity.pdbx_description
1 polymer ?
#
loop_
_entity_poly.entity_id
_entity_poly.type
_entity_poly.pdbx_seq_one_letter_code
_entity_poly.pdbx_strand_id
1 'polypeptide(L)'
;MISALLLGGCVGQDEGAPVSTETGASNPLIPQRSAAASFFSSKEDAYKGTPVGMITDLLLERRPGGFIVRVTGLADFPGPFDVRLVPVEGSEDTGTLAFRLLALQVRGDAGASEAARTVTVAKWMSDKELAPYRALRVQGLRNAQSVSR
;
A
#
# COMPACT_ATOMS: atom_id res chain seq x y z
N MET A 1 18.78 -56.25 50.40
CA MET A 1 18.13 -56.65 49.12
C MET A 1 17.12 -55.57 48.77
N ILE A 2 17.61 -54.50 48.15
CA ILE A 2 17.37 -54.11 46.74
C ILE A 2 15.88 -53.89 46.45
N SER A 3 15.51 -52.60 46.56
CA SER A 3 14.37 -51.94 45.93
C SER A 3 14.15 -52.37 44.49
N ALA A 4 12.88 -52.55 44.13
CA ALA A 4 12.39 -52.44 42.76
C ALA A 4 11.22 -51.46 42.76
N LEU A 5 11.52 -50.20 42.42
CA LEU A 5 10.55 -49.13 42.22
C LEU A 5 10.07 -49.23 40.77
N LEU A 6 8.82 -49.66 40.54
CA LEU A 6 8.17 -49.60 39.24
C LEU A 6 7.77 -48.15 38.98
N LEU A 7 8.46 -47.45 38.08
CA LEU A 7 7.98 -46.19 37.51
C LEU A 7 6.81 -46.51 36.57
N GLY A 8 5.60 -46.32 37.06
CA GLY A 8 4.39 -46.25 36.23
C GLY A 8 4.45 -45.00 35.35
N GLY A 9 4.33 -45.20 34.04
CA GLY A 9 4.31 -44.12 33.06
C GLY A 9 3.03 -43.28 33.15
N CYS A 10 3.18 -41.97 32.96
CA CYS A 10 2.07 -41.08 32.69
C CYS A 10 1.78 -41.10 31.18
N VAL A 11 0.75 -41.84 30.76
CA VAL A 11 0.06 -41.61 29.47
C VAL A 11 -1.04 -40.60 29.75
N GLY A 12 -0.93 -39.40 29.17
CA GLY A 12 -2.03 -38.45 29.08
C GLY A 12 -2.80 -38.75 27.81
N GLN A 13 -4.04 -39.21 27.92
CA GLN A 13 -4.95 -39.33 26.78
C GLN A 13 -5.59 -37.95 26.55
N ASP A 14 -5.24 -37.31 25.44
CA ASP A 14 -5.97 -36.16 24.90
C ASP A 14 -7.21 -36.72 24.17
N GLU A 15 -8.31 -36.92 24.91
CA GLU A 15 -9.59 -37.22 24.28
C GLU A 15 -10.20 -35.93 23.74
N GLY A 16 -9.91 -35.63 22.48
CA GLY A 16 -10.65 -34.61 21.73
C GLY A 16 -12.10 -35.04 21.60
N ALA A 17 -13.01 -34.32 22.26
CA ALA A 17 -14.44 -34.53 22.11
C ALA A 17 -14.87 -34.26 20.64
N PRO A 18 -15.70 -35.10 20.02
CA PRO A 18 -16.24 -34.80 18.70
C PRO A 18 -17.19 -33.62 18.79
N VAL A 19 -16.85 -32.52 18.10
CA VAL A 19 -17.78 -31.43 17.84
C VAL A 19 -18.90 -31.98 16.94
N SER A 20 -20.11 -32.04 17.49
CA SER A 20 -21.33 -32.34 16.75
C SER A 20 -21.49 -31.36 15.60
N THR A 21 -21.50 -31.88 14.37
CA THR A 21 -21.87 -31.13 13.18
C THR A 21 -23.39 -31.02 13.12
N GLU A 22 -23.94 -30.10 13.91
CA GLU A 22 -25.34 -29.69 13.79
C GLU A 22 -25.50 -28.81 12.54
N THR A 23 -25.86 -29.47 11.45
CA THR A 23 -26.35 -28.82 10.24
C THR A 23 -27.69 -28.17 10.56
N GLY A 24 -27.72 -26.84 10.67
CA GLY A 24 -28.96 -26.08 10.70
C GLY A 24 -29.19 -25.25 11.97
N ALA A 25 -28.34 -24.27 12.21
CA ALA A 25 -28.71 -23.11 13.01
C ALA A 25 -28.24 -21.85 12.26
N SER A 26 -29.18 -21.16 11.61
CA SER A 26 -28.90 -19.89 10.95
C SER A 26 -28.43 -18.90 12.01
N ASN A 27 -27.12 -18.65 12.10
CA ASN A 27 -26.57 -17.67 13.00
C ASN A 27 -27.14 -16.28 12.64
N PRO A 28 -28.03 -15.69 13.46
CA PRO A 28 -28.69 -14.43 13.15
C PRO A 28 -27.75 -13.23 13.24
N LEU A 29 -26.49 -13.43 13.68
CA LEU A 29 -25.45 -12.40 13.76
C LEU A 29 -24.63 -12.27 12.46
N ILE A 30 -24.81 -13.15 11.49
CA ILE A 30 -24.17 -13.03 10.18
C ILE A 30 -25.21 -12.50 9.20
N PRO A 31 -25.19 -11.20 8.86
CA PRO A 31 -26.10 -10.67 7.87
C PRO A 31 -25.88 -11.42 6.55
N GLN A 32 -26.95 -12.01 6.01
CA GLN A 32 -26.99 -12.63 4.69
C GLN A 32 -26.93 -11.50 3.64
N ARG A 33 -25.75 -10.90 3.49
CA ARG A 33 -25.30 -10.06 2.36
C ARG A 33 -26.45 -9.40 1.59
N SER A 34 -27.10 -8.45 2.25
CA SER A 34 -28.00 -7.51 1.59
C SER A 34 -27.16 -6.68 0.63
N ALA A 35 -27.56 -6.61 -0.64
CA ALA A 35 -26.99 -5.78 -1.70
C ALA A 35 -27.02 -4.25 -1.40
N ALA A 36 -27.30 -3.86 -0.16
CA ALA A 36 -27.13 -2.52 0.40
C ALA A 36 -25.66 -2.22 0.79
N ALA A 37 -24.72 -3.16 0.68
CA ALA A 37 -23.29 -2.88 0.93
C ALA A 37 -22.60 -2.10 -0.21
N SER A 38 -23.30 -1.77 -1.30
CA SER A 38 -22.73 -1.01 -2.44
C SER A 38 -22.53 0.49 -2.15
N PHE A 39 -22.99 1.00 -1.00
CA PHE A 39 -22.69 2.36 -0.55
C PHE A 39 -21.22 2.54 -0.08
N PHE A 40 -20.48 1.44 0.10
CA PHE A 40 -19.03 1.45 0.40
C PHE A 40 -18.15 1.30 -0.83
N SER A 41 -18.68 1.48 -2.04
CA SER A 41 -17.82 1.95 -3.13
C SER A 41 -17.46 3.39 -2.79
N SER A 42 -16.49 3.55 -1.88
CA SER A 42 -15.76 4.78 -1.73
C SER A 42 -15.21 5.09 -3.11
N LYS A 43 -15.95 5.90 -3.85
CA LYS A 43 -15.43 6.64 -4.97
C LYS A 43 -14.45 7.60 -4.31
N GLU A 44 -13.26 7.07 -4.02
CA GLU A 44 -12.14 7.78 -3.39
C GLU A 44 -12.15 9.17 -4.00
N ASP A 45 -12.44 10.19 -3.19
CA ASP A 45 -12.59 11.57 -3.66
C ASP A 45 -11.35 11.89 -4.48
N ALA A 46 -11.52 11.96 -5.81
CA ALA A 46 -10.39 11.95 -6.73
C ALA A 46 -9.51 13.14 -6.37
N TYR A 47 -8.31 12.84 -5.86
CA TYR A 47 -7.46 13.84 -5.25
C TYR A 47 -7.23 15.00 -6.24
N LYS A 48 -7.68 16.20 -5.86
CA LYS A 48 -7.77 17.37 -6.75
C LYS A 48 -6.42 18.08 -6.98
N GLY A 49 -5.31 17.40 -6.71
CA GLY A 49 -3.97 17.94 -6.95
C GLY A 49 -3.62 18.03 -8.42
N THR A 50 -2.79 19.01 -8.75
CA THR A 50 -2.20 19.15 -10.08
C THR A 50 -0.92 18.33 -10.16
N PRO A 51 -0.61 17.71 -11.31
CA PRO A 51 0.67 17.02 -11.48
C PRO A 51 1.86 17.93 -11.20
N VAL A 52 2.85 17.39 -10.49
CA VAL A 52 4.13 18.08 -10.27
C VAL A 52 4.85 18.21 -11.60
N GLY A 53 5.49 19.36 -11.84
CA GLY A 53 6.10 19.71 -13.12
C GLY A 53 7.07 18.65 -13.65
N MET A 54 8.09 18.31 -12.86
CA MET A 54 9.10 17.32 -13.22
C MET A 54 9.50 16.45 -12.03
N ILE A 55 9.76 15.17 -12.25
CA ILE A 55 10.38 14.26 -11.28
C ILE A 55 11.89 14.37 -11.41
N THR A 56 12.57 14.75 -10.32
CA THR A 56 14.03 14.92 -10.28
C THR A 56 14.75 13.71 -9.72
N ASP A 57 14.15 13.02 -8.75
CA ASP A 57 14.72 11.80 -8.16
C ASP A 57 13.64 10.77 -7.87
N LEU A 58 13.97 9.50 -8.07
CA LEU A 58 13.12 8.36 -7.77
C LEU A 58 13.98 7.24 -7.18
N LEU A 59 13.74 6.94 -5.91
CA LEU A 59 14.46 5.90 -5.19
C LEU A 59 13.52 4.88 -4.59
N LEU A 60 13.92 3.61 -4.72
CA LEU A 60 13.25 2.48 -4.11
C LEU A 60 14.15 1.90 -3.01
N GLU A 61 13.84 2.18 -1.75
CA GLU A 61 14.64 1.74 -0.60
C GLU A 61 14.05 0.47 0.01
N ARG A 62 14.87 -0.59 0.11
CA ARG A 62 14.42 -1.86 0.69
C ARG A 62 14.43 -1.81 2.22
N ARG A 63 13.35 -2.27 2.84
CA ARG A 63 13.19 -2.41 4.30
C ARG A 63 12.67 -3.81 4.65
N PRO A 64 12.84 -4.28 5.89
CA PRO A 64 12.19 -5.52 6.33
C PRO A 64 10.67 -5.41 6.14
N GLY A 65 10.09 -6.34 5.38
CA GLY A 65 8.65 -6.41 5.10
C GLY A 65 8.14 -5.53 3.95
N GLY A 66 9.01 -4.79 3.25
CA GLY A 66 8.59 -4.02 2.08
C GLY A 66 9.62 -3.03 1.55
N PHE A 67 9.13 -1.98 0.89
CA PHE A 67 9.93 -0.93 0.29
C PHE A 67 9.38 0.45 0.63
N ILE A 68 10.26 1.43 0.68
CA ILE A 68 9.89 2.85 0.73
C ILE A 68 10.18 3.43 -0.65
N VAL A 69 9.13 3.87 -1.32
CA VAL A 69 9.22 4.62 -2.57
C VAL A 69 9.41 6.08 -2.19
N ARG A 70 10.62 6.63 -2.40
CA ARG A 70 10.90 8.06 -2.24
C ARG A 70 10.93 8.72 -3.61
N VAL A 71 10.16 9.78 -3.75
CA VAL A 71 10.08 10.56 -4.99
C VAL A 71 10.35 12.01 -4.66
N THR A 72 11.28 12.61 -5.37
CA THR A 72 11.50 14.06 -5.35
C THR A 72 11.09 14.64 -6.70
N GLY A 73 10.36 15.74 -6.66
CA GLY A 73 9.92 16.45 -7.85
C GLY A 73 10.03 17.96 -7.68
N LEU A 74 10.05 18.64 -8.81
CA LEU A 74 10.04 20.09 -8.93
C LEU A 74 8.66 20.53 -9.42
N ALA A 75 7.94 21.27 -8.57
CA ALA A 75 6.66 21.88 -8.88
C ALA A 75 6.80 23.09 -9.80
N ASP A 76 5.68 23.53 -10.39
CA ASP A 76 5.68 24.70 -11.28
C ASP A 76 5.67 26.01 -10.49
N PHE A 77 4.97 26.01 -9.34
CA PHE A 77 4.84 27.15 -8.45
C PHE A 77 5.47 26.85 -7.07
N PRO A 78 5.97 27.87 -6.37
CA PRO A 78 6.51 27.71 -5.03
C PRO A 78 5.43 27.34 -4.00
N GLY A 79 5.84 26.69 -2.92
CA GLY A 79 4.95 26.29 -1.83
C GLY A 79 3.91 25.20 -2.17
N PRO A 80 4.23 24.16 -2.96
CA PRO A 80 3.33 23.02 -3.14
C PRO A 80 3.08 22.29 -1.82
N PHE A 81 1.87 21.79 -1.61
CA PHE A 81 1.49 21.09 -0.38
C PHE A 81 0.56 19.90 -0.63
N ASP A 82 0.34 19.09 0.41
CA ASP A 82 -0.46 17.86 0.40
C ASP A 82 -0.06 16.91 -0.74
N VAL A 83 1.24 16.67 -0.94
CA VAL A 83 1.74 15.89 -2.09
C VAL A 83 1.38 14.41 -1.94
N ARG A 84 0.82 13.81 -2.99
CA ARG A 84 0.36 12.41 -2.99
C ARG A 84 0.81 11.66 -4.23
N LEU A 85 1.11 10.38 -4.02
CA LEU A 85 1.29 9.41 -5.10
C LEU A 85 -0.04 8.72 -5.36
N VAL A 86 -0.62 9.02 -6.51
CA VAL A 86 -1.91 8.44 -6.93
C VAL A 86 -1.64 7.36 -7.99
N PRO A 87 -2.14 6.12 -7.81
CA PRO A 87 -1.97 5.07 -8.81
C PRO A 87 -2.64 5.46 -10.13
N VAL A 88 -2.04 5.04 -11.23
CA VAL A 88 -2.63 5.20 -12.56
C VAL A 88 -3.39 3.92 -12.90
N GLU A 89 -4.72 4.04 -12.98
CA GLU A 89 -5.62 2.97 -13.39
C GLU A 89 -5.17 2.33 -14.72
N GLY A 90 -5.22 0.99 -14.80
CA GLY A 90 -4.85 0.23 -16.00
C GLY A 90 -3.36 0.12 -16.28
N SER A 91 -2.48 0.51 -15.34
CA SER A 91 -1.02 0.31 -15.49
C SER A 91 -0.55 -1.11 -15.11
N GLU A 92 -1.42 -1.88 -14.44
CA GLU A 92 -1.09 -3.15 -13.82
C GLU A 92 -0.77 -4.25 -14.85
N ASP A 93 -1.37 -4.17 -16.05
CA ASP A 93 -1.25 -5.17 -17.12
C ASP A 93 0.18 -5.35 -17.66
N THR A 94 1.06 -4.37 -17.44
CA THR A 94 2.44 -4.38 -17.96
C THR A 94 3.46 -4.84 -16.90
N GLY A 95 3.01 -5.33 -15.74
CA GLY A 95 3.91 -5.70 -14.63
C GLY A 95 4.73 -4.52 -14.09
N THR A 96 4.29 -3.29 -14.39
CA THR A 96 4.90 -2.03 -13.96
C THR A 96 3.88 -1.22 -13.19
N LEU A 97 4.16 -0.94 -11.92
CA LEU A 97 3.26 -0.15 -11.10
C LEU A 97 3.45 1.34 -11.40
N ALA A 98 2.45 1.98 -12.01
CA ALA A 98 2.54 3.40 -12.36
C ALA A 98 1.83 4.29 -11.33
N PHE A 99 2.52 5.34 -10.91
CA PHE A 99 2.00 6.41 -10.07
C PHE A 99 2.10 7.75 -10.79
N ARG A 100 1.21 8.67 -10.39
CA ARG A 100 1.31 10.08 -10.72
C ARG A 100 1.59 10.87 -9.46
N LEU A 101 2.58 11.74 -9.52
CA LEU A 101 2.89 12.67 -8.42
C LEU A 101 1.99 13.90 -8.56
N LEU A 102 1.04 14.03 -7.64
CA LEU A 102 0.09 15.14 -7.60
C LEU A 102 0.36 16.00 -6.36
N ALA A 103 0.20 17.31 -6.49
CA ALA A 103 0.33 18.26 -5.40
C ALA A 103 -0.70 19.38 -5.52
N LEU A 104 -1.19 19.89 -4.39
CA LEU A 104 -1.94 21.14 -4.38
C LEU A 104 -0.95 22.29 -4.57
N GLN A 105 -1.21 23.10 -5.59
CA GLN A 105 -0.37 24.21 -5.98
C GLN A 105 -1.24 25.45 -6.12
N VAL A 106 -0.84 26.53 -5.46
CA VAL A 106 -1.42 27.86 -5.67
C VAL A 106 -0.57 28.57 -6.71
N ARG A 107 -1.20 29.25 -7.66
CA ARG A 107 -0.48 30.03 -8.66
C ARG A 107 0.32 31.13 -7.94
N GLY A 108 1.63 31.15 -8.15
CA GLY A 108 2.54 32.10 -7.55
C GLY A 108 3.61 32.56 -8.55
N ASP A 109 4.59 33.31 -8.07
CA ASP A 109 5.70 33.77 -8.90
C ASP A 109 6.56 32.59 -9.36
N ALA A 110 6.55 32.33 -10.67
CA ALA A 110 7.32 31.25 -11.29
C ALA A 110 8.85 31.46 -11.18
N GLY A 111 9.29 32.67 -10.80
CA GLY A 111 10.70 33.03 -10.56
C GLY A 111 11.25 32.59 -9.20
N ALA A 112 10.46 31.90 -8.37
CA ALA A 112 10.94 31.36 -7.11
C ALA A 112 12.10 30.35 -7.29
N SER A 113 12.96 30.26 -6.29
CA SER A 113 14.10 29.33 -6.30
C SER A 113 13.64 27.89 -6.48
N GLU A 114 14.51 27.03 -7.00
CA GLU A 114 14.21 25.59 -7.12
C GLU A 114 13.89 24.98 -5.76
N ALA A 115 14.61 25.37 -4.70
CA ALA A 115 14.37 24.89 -3.34
C ALA A 115 12.93 25.15 -2.85
N ALA A 116 12.32 26.27 -3.23
CA ALA A 116 10.93 26.59 -2.85
C ALA A 116 9.88 25.79 -3.64
N ARG A 117 10.29 25.14 -4.73
CA ARG A 117 9.45 24.33 -5.63
C ARG A 117 9.71 22.83 -5.47
N THR A 118 10.78 22.44 -4.78
CA THR A 118 11.13 21.04 -4.54
C THR A 118 10.17 20.42 -3.53
N VAL A 119 9.64 19.25 -3.88
CA VAL A 119 8.85 18.40 -2.99
C VAL A 119 9.45 17.02 -2.91
N THR A 120 9.36 16.42 -1.72
CA THR A 120 9.72 15.02 -1.51
C THR A 120 8.57 14.32 -0.83
N VAL A 121 8.14 13.20 -1.41
CA VAL A 121 7.13 12.32 -0.83
C VAL A 121 7.72 10.93 -0.67
N ALA A 122 7.31 10.23 0.39
CA ALA A 122 7.65 8.84 0.60
C ALA A 122 6.39 8.04 0.85
N LYS A 123 6.27 6.87 0.21
CA LYS A 123 5.19 5.91 0.44
C LYS A 123 5.80 4.55 0.78
N TRP A 124 5.38 3.99 1.91
CA TRP A 124 5.69 2.61 2.23
C TRP A 124 4.76 1.68 1.45
N MET A 125 5.34 0.60 0.94
CA MET A 125 4.62 -0.46 0.23
C MET A 125 5.11 -1.81 0.74
N SER A 126 4.18 -2.74 0.92
CA SER A 126 4.52 -4.08 1.38
C SER A 126 5.12 -4.93 0.26
N ASP A 127 5.88 -5.97 0.62
CA ASP A 127 6.36 -6.96 -0.37
C ASP A 127 5.21 -7.62 -1.14
N LYS A 128 4.03 -7.78 -0.52
CA LYS A 128 2.84 -8.38 -1.16
C LYS A 128 2.25 -7.47 -2.23
N GLU A 129 2.16 -6.17 -1.96
CA GLU A 129 1.67 -5.18 -2.93
C GLU A 129 2.61 -5.04 -4.14
N LEU A 130 3.92 -5.19 -3.92
CA LEU A 130 4.92 -5.11 -4.98
C LEU A 130 5.27 -6.45 -5.64
N ALA A 131 4.81 -7.58 -5.11
CA ALA A 131 5.08 -8.91 -5.65
C ALA A 131 4.75 -9.08 -7.15
N PRO A 132 3.61 -8.57 -7.67
CA PRO A 132 3.29 -8.72 -9.09
C PRO A 132 4.08 -7.78 -10.01
N TYR A 133 4.76 -6.77 -9.46
CA TYR A 133 5.40 -5.71 -10.23
C TYR A 133 6.93 -5.85 -10.22
N ARG A 134 7.56 -5.70 -11.40
CA ARG A 134 9.03 -5.74 -11.53
C ARG A 134 9.66 -4.35 -11.58
N ALA A 135 8.86 -3.36 -11.98
CA ALA A 135 9.28 -1.98 -12.09
C ALA A 135 8.21 -1.07 -11.49
N LEU A 136 8.66 0.10 -11.03
CA LEU A 136 7.84 1.18 -10.56
C LEU A 136 8.08 2.40 -11.46
N ARG A 137 7.01 2.99 -11.97
CA ARG A 137 7.07 4.19 -12.81
C ARG A 137 6.34 5.34 -12.14
N VAL A 138 6.95 6.50 -12.06
CA VAL A 138 6.33 7.71 -11.52
C VAL A 138 6.28 8.79 -12.60
N GLN A 139 5.08 9.32 -12.83
CA GLN A 139 4.80 10.34 -13.83
C GLN A 139 4.64 11.71 -13.17
N GLY A 140 5.36 12.69 -13.68
CA GLY A 140 5.09 14.11 -13.51
C GLY A 140 4.33 14.66 -14.72
N LEU A 141 4.25 15.99 -14.81
CA LEU A 141 3.60 16.69 -15.92
C LEU A 141 4.43 16.60 -17.20
N ARG A 142 5.75 16.80 -17.10
CA ARG A 142 6.67 16.88 -18.25
C ARG A 142 7.54 15.64 -18.44
N ASN A 143 7.67 14.78 -17.44
CA ASN A 143 8.50 13.60 -17.52
C ASN A 143 7.91 12.42 -16.74
N ALA A 144 8.55 11.26 -16.90
CA ALA A 144 8.34 10.10 -16.05
C ALA A 144 9.68 9.47 -15.73
N GLN A 145 9.83 8.96 -14.51
CA GLN A 145 10.99 8.19 -14.07
C GLN A 145 10.56 6.77 -13.76
N SER A 146 11.45 5.80 -13.97
CA SER A 146 11.19 4.39 -13.66
C SER A 146 12.37 3.75 -12.97
N VAL A 147 12.09 2.89 -12.00
CA VAL A 147 13.08 2.11 -11.28
C VAL A 147 12.67 0.64 -11.29
N SER A 148 13.60 -0.25 -11.58
CA SER A 148 13.44 -1.70 -11.46
C SER A 148 13.95 -2.18 -10.09
N ARG A 149 13.34 -3.22 -9.54
CA ARG A 149 13.77 -3.80 -8.25
C ARG A 149 15.00 -4.69 -8.39
#